data_AF-A0A3F3RM48-F1
#
_entry.id   AF-A0A3F3RM48-F1
#
_cell.length_a   1.000
_cell.length_b   1.000
_cell.length_c   1.000
_cell.angle_alpha   90.00
_cell.angle_beta   90.00
_cell.angle_gamma   90.00
#
_symmetry.space_group_name_H-M   'P 1'
#
loop_
_entity.id
_entity.type
_entity.pdbx_description
1 polymer ?
#
loop_
_entity_poly.entity_id
_entity_poly.type
_entity_poly.pdbx_seq_one_letter_code
_entity_poly.pdbx_strand_id
1 'polypeptide(L)'
;MSLPRLTRSLRGPQLSKTLRHSLTTTIRYQSTTTNNTKPATSTSTTSTSTPPKPTTTSSSSSSTSTPKTKTTPTLKDLLDTPPSPANPTEDRIDWTRSFHGLSATPFPKECADILLAPTDPEEVEIKPDGILYLPEIKYRRILNKAFGPGGWGLVPRSESIVTPKMVTREYALVCNGRLVSVARGEQDYFSPDGIPTATEGCRSNALVRCCKDLGIASELWDPRWIRKFKAQYTREAFVEHVVNKRKTKIWVRKDDTVGYPWKETKF
;
A
#
# COMPACT_ATOMS: atom_id res chain seq x y z
N MET A 1 72.16 36.27 -10.57
CA MET A 1 70.76 35.84 -10.41
C MET A 1 70.06 36.00 -11.76
N SER A 2 69.55 34.93 -12.35
CA SER A 2 68.50 34.98 -13.40
C SER A 2 67.93 33.57 -13.60
N LEU A 3 66.62 33.41 -13.57
CA LEU A 3 65.93 32.13 -13.73
C LEU A 3 65.56 31.90 -15.22
N PRO A 4 65.61 30.66 -15.73
CA PRO A 4 65.16 30.35 -17.09
C PRO A 4 63.63 30.38 -17.20
N ARG A 5 63.12 30.92 -18.31
CA ARG A 5 61.69 30.94 -18.65
C ARG A 5 61.23 29.56 -19.15
N LEU A 6 60.12 29.06 -18.62
CA LEU A 6 59.41 27.90 -19.17
C LEU A 6 58.32 28.35 -20.17
N THR A 7 58.42 27.92 -21.42
CA THR A 7 57.40 28.12 -22.46
C THR A 7 56.38 26.98 -22.42
N ARG A 8 55.10 27.29 -22.15
CA ARG A 8 54.00 26.31 -22.13
C ARG A 8 53.32 26.25 -23.51
N SER A 9 53.51 25.14 -24.24
CA SER A 9 52.84 24.90 -25.52
C SER A 9 51.50 24.18 -25.34
N LEU A 10 50.51 24.53 -26.16
CA LEU A 10 49.15 23.97 -26.17
C LEU A 10 49.02 22.88 -27.25
N ARG A 11 48.48 21.71 -26.89
CA ARG A 11 47.73 20.83 -27.82
C ARG A 11 46.89 19.81 -27.06
N GLY A 12 45.57 19.84 -27.28
CA GLY A 12 44.76 18.60 -27.32
C GLY A 12 44.65 18.13 -28.78
N PRO A 13 43.65 17.32 -29.18
CA PRO A 13 42.63 16.63 -28.36
C PRO A 13 42.51 15.11 -28.70
N GLN A 14 41.70 14.35 -27.94
CA GLN A 14 40.59 13.51 -28.46
C GLN A 14 39.96 12.62 -27.37
N LEU A 15 38.69 12.29 -27.55
CA LEU A 15 37.93 11.34 -26.74
C LEU A 15 38.01 9.93 -27.35
N SER A 16 38.05 8.90 -26.50
CA SER A 16 37.60 7.55 -26.88
C SER A 16 36.54 7.06 -25.90
N LYS A 17 35.27 7.09 -26.33
CA LYS A 17 34.14 6.53 -25.55
C LYS A 17 34.13 5.01 -25.70
N THR A 18 34.35 4.25 -24.62
CA THR A 18 34.06 2.81 -24.62
C THR A 18 32.65 2.57 -24.08
N LEU A 19 31.74 2.25 -24.99
CA LEU A 19 30.39 1.76 -24.68
C LEU A 19 30.51 0.36 -24.06
N ARG A 20 29.89 0.12 -22.90
CA ARG A 20 29.66 -1.24 -22.37
C ARG A 20 28.17 -1.48 -22.25
N HIS A 21 27.65 -2.35 -23.10
CA HIS A 21 26.27 -2.83 -22.99
C HIS A 21 26.16 -3.83 -21.82
N SER A 22 25.37 -3.48 -20.82
CA SER A 22 24.94 -4.43 -19.78
C SER A 22 23.65 -5.09 -20.23
N LEU A 23 23.66 -6.42 -20.35
CA LEU A 23 22.48 -7.21 -20.68
C LEU A 23 21.54 -7.29 -19.46
N THR A 24 20.31 -6.79 -19.61
CA THR A 24 19.29 -6.83 -18.55
C THR A 24 18.60 -8.19 -18.52
N THR A 25 19.05 -9.09 -17.64
CA THR A 25 18.35 -10.35 -17.37
C THR A 25 17.15 -10.08 -16.46
N THR A 26 15.94 -10.15 -17.02
CA THR A 26 14.68 -9.98 -16.29
C THR A 26 14.40 -11.19 -15.38
N ILE A 27 14.83 -11.14 -14.10
CA ILE A 27 14.48 -12.15 -13.12
C ILE A 27 13.07 -11.88 -12.57
N ARG A 28 12.11 -12.69 -13.02
CA ARG A 28 10.70 -12.64 -12.64
C ARG A 28 10.49 -13.37 -11.31
N TYR A 29 10.66 -12.66 -10.18
CA TYR A 29 10.34 -13.24 -8.87
C TYR A 29 8.83 -13.39 -8.68
N GLN A 30 8.35 -14.63 -8.71
CA GLN A 30 7.02 -15.00 -8.25
C GLN A 30 7.01 -15.14 -6.73
N SER A 31 6.05 -14.49 -6.06
CA SER A 31 5.83 -14.63 -4.62
C SER A 31 5.22 -15.99 -4.31
N THR A 32 6.03 -16.97 -3.91
CA THR A 32 5.55 -18.29 -3.45
C THR A 32 5.03 -18.21 -2.02
N THR A 33 3.71 -18.23 -1.85
CA THR A 33 3.06 -18.45 -0.55
C THR A 33 3.17 -19.93 -0.16
N THR A 34 4.06 -20.24 0.79
CA THR A 34 4.23 -21.59 1.33
C THR A 34 3.11 -21.95 2.32
N ASN A 35 1.96 -22.38 1.81
CA ASN A 35 0.95 -23.05 2.64
C ASN A 35 1.37 -24.49 2.92
N ASN A 36 1.62 -24.81 4.19
CA ASN A 36 2.03 -26.13 4.64
C ASN A 36 0.81 -26.90 5.19
N THR A 37 0.26 -27.83 4.40
CA THR A 37 -0.83 -28.72 4.81
C THR A 37 -0.57 -30.16 4.38
N LYS A 38 -0.47 -31.06 5.36
CA LYS A 38 -0.33 -32.51 5.22
C LYS A 38 -1.68 -33.14 4.80
N PRO A 39 -1.71 -34.20 3.97
CA PRO A 39 -2.95 -34.66 3.32
C PRO A 39 -3.83 -35.56 4.19
N ALA A 40 -5.13 -35.62 3.83
CA ALA A 40 -6.08 -36.63 4.27
C ALA A 40 -6.77 -37.26 3.05
N THR A 41 -6.84 -38.59 3.04
CA THR A 41 -7.38 -39.41 1.96
C THR A 41 -8.89 -39.61 2.08
N SER A 42 -9.63 -39.52 0.97
CA SER A 42 -10.90 -40.26 0.82
C SER A 42 -11.23 -40.54 -0.65
N THR A 43 -11.95 -41.64 -0.87
CA THR A 43 -12.01 -42.37 -2.14
C THR A 43 -13.22 -41.99 -2.99
N SER A 44 -13.05 -42.03 -4.32
CA SER A 44 -14.10 -41.87 -5.32
C SER A 44 -14.94 -43.14 -5.53
N THR A 45 -16.26 -43.00 -5.67
CA THR A 45 -17.08 -43.95 -6.46
C THR A 45 -18.24 -43.23 -7.15
N THR A 46 -18.49 -43.65 -8.38
CA THR A 46 -19.44 -43.07 -9.35
C THR A 46 -20.71 -43.91 -9.42
N SER A 47 -21.88 -43.30 -9.62
CA SER A 47 -22.93 -43.89 -10.45
C SER A 47 -24.00 -42.87 -10.88
N THR A 48 -24.68 -43.20 -11.98
CA THR A 48 -25.57 -42.33 -12.77
C THR A 48 -26.95 -42.97 -12.85
N SER A 49 -28.02 -42.18 -12.99
CA SER A 49 -29.21 -42.42 -13.86
C SER A 49 -30.54 -41.85 -13.31
N THR A 50 -31.42 -41.51 -14.25
CA THR A 50 -32.80 -40.97 -14.13
C THR A 50 -33.76 -41.87 -14.95
N PRO A 51 -35.05 -41.53 -15.14
CA PRO A 51 -36.19 -41.33 -14.22
C PRO A 51 -37.30 -42.39 -14.49
N PRO A 52 -38.57 -42.29 -13.98
CA PRO A 52 -39.63 -41.54 -14.71
C PRO A 52 -40.82 -41.00 -13.85
N LYS A 53 -41.85 -40.49 -14.55
CA LYS A 53 -43.01 -39.68 -14.11
C LYS A 53 -44.29 -40.49 -13.82
N PRO A 54 -45.11 -40.03 -12.86
CA PRO A 54 -46.56 -39.72 -13.05
C PRO A 54 -46.89 -38.27 -12.55
N THR A 55 -48.10 -37.67 -12.56
CA THR A 55 -49.29 -37.65 -13.46
C THR A 55 -50.15 -36.39 -13.09
N THR A 56 -51.21 -36.06 -13.85
CA THR A 56 -52.12 -34.89 -13.70
C THR A 56 -53.02 -34.86 -12.45
N THR A 57 -53.39 -33.65 -11.97
CA THR A 57 -54.78 -33.13 -11.91
C THR A 57 -54.79 -31.63 -11.50
N SER A 58 -55.80 -30.88 -11.95
CA SER A 58 -55.99 -29.43 -11.79
C SER A 58 -56.76 -29.01 -10.53
N SER A 59 -56.39 -27.87 -9.92
CA SER A 59 -57.36 -26.95 -9.28
C SER A 59 -56.78 -25.54 -9.15
N SER A 60 -57.66 -24.54 -9.26
CA SER A 60 -57.35 -23.11 -9.19
C SER A 60 -57.42 -22.59 -7.75
N SER A 61 -56.45 -21.78 -7.33
CA SER A 61 -56.68 -20.76 -6.31
C SER A 61 -55.65 -19.63 -6.40
N SER A 62 -56.14 -18.40 -6.38
CA SER A 62 -55.37 -17.17 -6.36
C SER A 62 -54.75 -16.94 -4.97
N SER A 63 -53.42 -16.76 -4.89
CA SER A 63 -52.80 -16.16 -3.71
C SER A 63 -51.55 -15.35 -4.06
N THR A 64 -51.43 -14.21 -3.41
CA THR A 64 -50.46 -13.13 -3.63
C THR A 64 -49.00 -13.61 -3.55
N SER A 65 -48.24 -13.40 -4.62
CA SER A 65 -46.79 -13.64 -4.65
C SER A 65 -46.03 -12.59 -3.82
N THR A 66 -45.80 -12.89 -2.54
CA THR A 66 -44.77 -12.21 -1.73
C THR A 66 -43.41 -12.85 -2.01
N PRO A 67 -42.42 -12.11 -2.57
CA PRO A 67 -41.08 -12.64 -2.71
C PRO A 67 -40.44 -12.79 -1.33
N LYS A 68 -40.25 -14.04 -0.88
CA LYS A 68 -39.42 -14.35 0.31
C LYS A 68 -37.95 -14.14 -0.02
N THR A 69 -37.54 -12.89 -0.17
CA THR A 69 -36.13 -12.53 -0.27
C THR A 69 -35.46 -12.79 1.07
N LYS A 70 -34.61 -13.82 1.15
CA LYS A 70 -33.68 -13.99 2.27
C LYS A 70 -32.61 -12.89 2.15
N THR A 71 -32.92 -11.70 2.64
CA THR A 71 -31.97 -10.58 2.73
C THR A 71 -30.93 -10.88 3.80
N THR A 72 -29.85 -11.55 3.40
CA THR A 72 -28.55 -11.35 4.04
C THR A 72 -28.22 -9.86 3.92
N PRO A 73 -27.99 -9.12 5.03
CA PRO A 73 -27.65 -7.71 4.96
C PRO A 73 -26.21 -7.56 4.52
N THR A 74 -25.95 -7.66 3.22
CA THR A 74 -24.72 -7.12 2.63
C THR A 74 -24.89 -5.61 2.61
N LEU A 75 -24.07 -4.88 3.36
CA LEU A 75 -24.02 -3.41 3.34
C LEU A 75 -23.45 -2.98 1.98
N LYS A 76 -24.32 -2.93 0.97
CA LYS A 76 -23.90 -3.05 -0.44
C LYS A 76 -23.72 -1.74 -1.18
N ASP A 77 -23.94 -0.62 -0.50
CA ASP A 77 -23.71 0.69 -1.07
C ASP A 77 -23.33 1.68 0.03
N LEU A 78 -22.11 2.21 -0.04
CA LEU A 78 -21.71 3.37 0.77
C LEU A 78 -22.23 4.68 0.16
N LEU A 79 -22.83 4.63 -1.05
CA LEU A 79 -23.29 5.79 -1.84
C LEU A 79 -22.21 6.89 -1.91
N ASP A 80 -20.95 6.47 -1.97
CA ASP A 80 -19.78 7.33 -1.90
C ASP A 80 -19.10 7.53 -3.26
N THR A 81 -19.81 7.17 -4.34
CA THR A 81 -19.44 7.46 -5.73
C THR A 81 -19.06 8.93 -5.89
N PRO A 82 -17.85 9.24 -6.41
CA PRO A 82 -17.49 10.63 -6.71
C PRO A 82 -18.53 11.24 -7.68
N PRO A 83 -19.11 12.41 -7.38
CA PRO A 83 -20.16 12.99 -8.21
C PRO A 83 -19.62 13.34 -9.60
N SER A 84 -20.31 12.89 -10.64
CA SER A 84 -19.98 13.28 -12.02
C SER A 84 -20.19 14.80 -12.19
N PRO A 85 -19.26 15.53 -12.82
CA PRO A 85 -19.46 16.96 -13.08
C PRO A 85 -20.70 17.17 -13.95
N ALA A 86 -21.68 17.91 -13.43
CA ALA A 86 -23.00 18.06 -14.06
C ALA A 86 -23.00 18.88 -15.36
N ASN A 87 -21.93 19.64 -15.61
CA ASN A 87 -21.59 20.24 -16.91
C ASN A 87 -20.07 20.41 -16.97
N PRO A 88 -19.38 20.00 -18.05
CA PRO A 88 -17.97 20.34 -18.25
C PRO A 88 -17.86 21.83 -18.60
N THR A 89 -17.65 22.66 -17.59
CA THR A 89 -17.05 23.99 -17.79
C THR A 89 -15.58 23.76 -18.07
N GLU A 90 -15.09 24.25 -19.22
CA GLU A 90 -13.76 23.89 -19.77
C GLU A 90 -12.60 24.21 -18.81
N ASP A 91 -12.80 25.14 -17.87
CA ASP A 91 -11.80 25.59 -16.88
C ASP A 91 -11.65 24.70 -15.63
N ARG A 92 -12.49 23.66 -15.43
CA ARG A 92 -12.48 22.86 -14.19
C ARG A 92 -11.96 21.44 -14.38
N ILE A 93 -10.79 21.16 -13.80
CA ILE A 93 -10.15 19.83 -13.82
C ILE A 93 -10.95 18.83 -12.96
N ASP A 94 -11.51 17.80 -13.60
CA ASP A 94 -12.07 16.64 -12.92
C ASP A 94 -10.96 15.71 -12.39
N TRP A 95 -10.60 15.88 -11.12
CA TRP A 95 -9.60 15.04 -10.45
C TRP A 95 -10.02 13.58 -10.25
N THR A 96 -11.27 13.19 -10.50
CA THR A 96 -11.71 11.79 -10.40
C THR A 96 -11.23 10.96 -11.60
N ARG A 97 -10.91 11.60 -12.74
CA ARG A 97 -10.48 10.93 -13.98
C ARG A 97 -9.22 11.52 -14.61
N SER A 98 -8.97 12.82 -14.46
CA SER A 98 -7.86 13.53 -15.11
C SER A 98 -6.47 13.06 -14.69
N PHE A 99 -5.50 13.23 -15.57
CA PHE A 99 -4.06 13.06 -15.33
C PHE A 99 -3.29 14.40 -15.40
N HIS A 100 -3.99 15.52 -15.24
CA HIS A 100 -3.44 16.87 -15.36
C HIS A 100 -2.19 17.08 -14.50
N GLY A 101 -1.14 17.63 -15.12
CA GLY A 101 0.11 18.00 -14.45
C GLY A 101 1.08 16.85 -14.16
N LEU A 102 0.66 15.58 -14.36
CA LEU A 102 1.53 14.43 -14.16
C LEU A 102 2.74 14.49 -15.10
N SER A 103 3.95 14.37 -14.54
CA SER A 103 5.22 14.46 -15.27
C SER A 103 5.45 15.75 -16.09
N ALA A 104 4.63 16.80 -15.91
CA ALA A 104 4.73 18.03 -16.72
C ALA A 104 5.96 18.88 -16.36
N THR A 105 6.35 18.90 -15.09
CA THR A 105 7.50 19.65 -14.56
C THR A 105 7.82 19.16 -13.14
N PRO A 106 9.10 19.14 -12.69
CA PRO A 106 9.46 18.80 -11.32
C PRO A 106 8.83 19.74 -10.28
N PHE A 107 8.97 19.40 -9.00
CA PHE A 107 8.70 20.34 -7.91
C PHE A 107 9.85 21.33 -7.74
N PRO A 108 9.62 22.53 -7.17
CA PRO A 108 10.69 23.44 -6.79
C PRO A 108 11.74 22.75 -5.92
N LYS A 109 12.99 23.20 -6.01
CA LYS A 109 14.12 22.56 -5.32
C LYS A 109 13.88 22.46 -3.81
N GLU A 110 13.34 23.49 -3.18
CA GLU A 110 13.00 23.52 -1.76
C GLU A 110 12.05 22.39 -1.36
N CYS A 111 11.01 22.13 -2.16
CA CYS A 111 10.12 20.99 -1.96
C CYS A 111 10.87 19.66 -2.14
N ALA A 112 11.69 19.54 -3.19
CA ALA A 112 12.44 18.30 -3.48
C ALA A 112 13.45 17.97 -2.37
N ASP A 113 14.17 18.96 -1.85
CA ASP A 113 15.12 18.83 -0.74
C ASP A 113 14.41 18.35 0.56
N ILE A 114 13.13 18.70 0.76
CA ILE A 114 12.30 18.21 1.88
C ILE A 114 11.78 16.79 1.64
N LEU A 115 11.30 16.49 0.42
CA LEU A 115 10.69 15.20 0.07
C LEU A 115 11.72 14.06 -0.01
N LEU A 116 12.95 14.39 -0.42
CA LEU A 116 14.08 13.47 -0.57
C LEU A 116 15.02 13.49 0.66
N ALA A 117 14.62 14.16 1.75
CA ALA A 117 15.39 14.15 2.99
C ALA A 117 15.52 12.71 3.54
N PRO A 118 16.68 12.34 4.13
CA PRO A 118 16.86 11.05 4.78
C PRO A 118 15.81 10.80 5.88
N THR A 119 15.40 9.54 6.03
CA THR A 119 14.44 9.12 7.05
C THR A 119 15.10 9.15 8.42
N ASP A 120 14.52 9.87 9.38
CA ASP A 120 14.98 9.85 10.76
C ASP A 120 14.79 8.44 11.36
N PRO A 121 15.86 7.73 11.79
CA PRO A 121 15.76 6.40 12.37
C PRO A 121 14.89 6.33 13.63
N GLU A 122 14.77 7.43 14.38
CA GLU A 122 13.94 7.49 15.59
C GLU A 122 12.45 7.65 15.28
N GLU A 123 12.09 7.97 14.03
CA GLU A 123 10.70 8.00 13.58
C GLU A 123 10.22 6.67 12.97
N VAL A 124 11.12 5.70 12.75
CA VAL A 124 10.84 4.43 12.07
C VAL A 124 10.48 3.34 13.07
N GLU A 125 9.32 2.72 12.84
CA GLU A 125 8.76 1.65 13.65
C GLU A 125 9.01 0.28 13.04
N ILE A 126 8.92 -0.78 13.86
CA ILE A 126 8.99 -2.17 13.43
C ILE A 126 7.78 -2.97 13.91
N LYS A 127 7.10 -3.66 12.99
CA LYS A 127 6.06 -4.62 13.32
C LYS A 127 6.66 -5.91 13.92
N PRO A 128 5.91 -6.70 14.70
CA PRO A 128 6.38 -7.97 15.27
C PRO A 128 6.86 -9.01 14.23
N ASP A 129 6.37 -8.94 12.99
CA ASP A 129 6.82 -9.75 11.85
C ASP A 129 8.19 -9.29 11.26
N GLY A 130 8.68 -8.14 11.70
CA GLY A 130 9.91 -7.53 11.25
C GLY A 130 9.77 -6.57 10.06
N ILE A 131 8.57 -6.17 9.66
CA ILE A 131 8.37 -5.15 8.63
C ILE A 131 8.61 -3.75 9.25
N LEU A 132 9.52 -2.99 8.65
CA LEU A 132 9.74 -1.58 9.02
C LEU A 132 8.66 -0.70 8.39
N TYR A 133 8.21 0.33 9.11
CA TYR A 133 7.29 1.33 8.59
C TYR A 133 7.51 2.69 9.23
N LEU A 134 7.28 3.76 8.46
CA LEU A 134 7.14 5.11 9.00
C LEU A 134 5.66 5.33 9.35
N PRO A 135 5.30 5.85 10.55
CA PRO A 135 3.92 6.14 10.88
C PRO A 135 3.28 7.17 9.93
N GLU A 136 2.01 6.96 9.58
CA GLU A 136 1.26 7.75 8.60
C GLU A 136 1.31 9.27 8.85
N ILE A 137 1.24 9.68 10.12
CA ILE A 137 1.31 11.09 10.54
C ILE A 137 2.61 11.78 10.09
N LYS A 138 3.72 11.05 9.98
CA LYS A 138 5.01 11.60 9.54
C LYS A 138 4.96 11.98 8.06
N TYR A 139 4.36 11.14 7.21
CA TYR A 139 4.12 11.48 5.79
C TYR A 139 3.29 12.76 5.65
N ARG A 140 2.21 12.92 6.44
CA ARG A 140 1.40 14.16 6.44
C ARG A 140 2.20 15.39 6.87
N ARG A 141 3.09 15.25 7.85
CA ARG A 141 4.01 16.33 8.28
C ARG A 141 5.00 16.70 7.17
N ILE A 142 5.56 15.71 6.47
CA ILE A 142 6.47 15.94 5.33
C ILE A 142 5.74 16.64 4.18
N LEU A 143 4.53 16.20 3.82
CA LEU A 143 3.70 16.88 2.81
C LEU A 143 3.34 18.32 3.21
N ASN A 144 2.94 18.54 4.47
CA ASN A 144 2.68 19.90 4.98
C ASN A 144 3.93 20.78 4.99
N LYS A 145 5.12 20.21 5.25
CA LYS A 145 6.39 20.93 5.20
C LYS A 145 6.81 21.25 3.76
N ALA A 146 6.60 20.33 2.81
CA ALA A 146 6.99 20.49 1.41
C ALA A 146 6.04 21.36 0.58
N PHE A 147 4.72 21.30 0.84
CA PHE A 147 3.70 21.96 0.02
C PHE A 147 2.83 22.98 0.78
N GLY A 148 2.91 23.01 2.11
CA GLY A 148 2.01 23.79 2.96
C GLY A 148 0.65 23.10 3.21
N PRO A 149 -0.03 23.41 4.32
CA PRO A 149 -1.43 23.01 4.51
C PRO A 149 -2.31 23.53 3.37
N GLY A 150 -3.14 22.65 2.78
CA GLY A 150 -3.96 22.97 1.61
C GLY A 150 -3.22 22.87 0.25
N GLY A 151 -1.89 22.77 0.24
CA GLY A 151 -1.10 22.54 -0.98
C GLY A 151 -1.18 21.10 -1.52
N TRP A 152 -1.85 20.18 -0.81
CA TRP A 152 -2.00 18.79 -1.23
C TRP A 152 -3.32 18.18 -0.78
N GLY A 153 -3.75 17.11 -1.44
CA GLY A 153 -4.93 16.34 -1.05
C GLY A 153 -5.02 14.96 -1.70
N LEU A 154 -5.78 14.06 -1.07
CA LEU A 154 -6.21 12.79 -1.68
C LEU A 154 -7.61 12.94 -2.26
N VAL A 155 -7.75 12.60 -3.54
CA VAL A 155 -9.01 12.55 -4.27
C VAL A 155 -9.43 11.10 -4.47
N PRO A 156 -10.65 10.69 -4.08
CA PRO A 156 -11.17 9.36 -4.42
C PRO A 156 -11.40 9.23 -5.93
N ARG A 157 -10.90 8.14 -6.52
CA ARG A 157 -11.00 7.83 -7.96
C ARG A 157 -12.04 6.74 -8.26
N SER A 158 -12.39 5.92 -7.26
CA SER A 158 -13.42 4.89 -7.34
C SER A 158 -14.47 5.06 -6.24
N GLU A 159 -15.54 4.28 -6.30
CA GLU A 159 -16.36 3.91 -5.14
C GLU A 159 -15.55 3.08 -4.13
N SER A 160 -16.00 3.03 -2.87
CA SER A 160 -15.44 2.13 -1.87
C SER A 160 -15.96 0.71 -2.05
N ILE A 161 -15.06 -0.24 -2.30
CA ILE A 161 -15.39 -1.67 -2.39
C ILE A 161 -15.32 -2.26 -0.99
N VAL A 162 -16.48 -2.55 -0.40
CA VAL A 162 -16.59 -3.25 0.90
C VAL A 162 -16.75 -4.74 0.65
N THR A 163 -15.76 -5.52 1.11
CA THR A 163 -15.82 -6.99 1.14
C THR A 163 -16.00 -7.45 2.59
N PRO A 164 -16.43 -8.70 2.86
CA PRO A 164 -16.66 -9.18 4.24
C PRO A 164 -15.46 -9.16 5.21
N LYS A 165 -14.26 -8.77 4.75
CA LYS A 165 -13.03 -8.72 5.54
C LYS A 165 -12.24 -7.41 5.40
N MET A 166 -12.48 -6.62 4.36
CA MET A 166 -11.71 -5.41 4.06
C MET A 166 -12.50 -4.38 3.26
N VAL A 167 -12.12 -3.11 3.43
CA VAL A 167 -12.48 -1.99 2.56
C VAL A 167 -11.31 -1.69 1.63
N THR A 168 -11.56 -1.48 0.35
CA THR A 168 -10.54 -1.03 -0.61
C THR A 168 -11.07 0.04 -1.57
N ARG A 169 -10.23 1.03 -1.91
CA ARG A 169 -10.59 2.17 -2.76
C ARG A 169 -9.38 2.74 -3.46
N GLU A 170 -9.55 3.23 -4.69
CA GLU A 170 -8.52 3.96 -5.41
C GLU A 170 -8.53 5.46 -5.06
N TYR A 171 -7.33 6.02 -4.83
CA TYR A 171 -7.13 7.44 -4.59
C TYR A 171 -6.00 8.00 -5.46
N ALA A 172 -6.14 9.26 -5.83
CA ALA A 172 -5.08 10.07 -6.44
C ALA A 172 -4.51 11.06 -5.42
N LEU A 173 -3.19 11.16 -5.33
CA LEU A 173 -2.52 12.26 -4.63
C LEU A 173 -2.32 13.43 -5.59
N VAL A 174 -2.84 14.60 -5.21
CA VAL A 174 -2.69 15.86 -5.92
C VAL A 174 -1.86 16.81 -5.05
N CYS A 175 -0.81 17.42 -5.62
CA CYS A 175 0.04 18.40 -4.94
C CYS A 175 0.25 19.62 -5.85
N ASN A 176 0.03 20.83 -5.30
CA ASN A 176 0.10 22.11 -6.01
C ASN A 176 -0.59 22.07 -7.39
N GLY A 177 -1.84 21.59 -7.43
CA GLY A 177 -2.65 21.54 -8.65
C GLY A 177 -2.20 20.52 -9.71
N ARG A 178 -1.37 19.52 -9.36
CA ARG A 178 -0.89 18.48 -10.28
C ARG A 178 -1.14 17.09 -9.71
N LEU A 179 -1.52 16.14 -10.56
CA LEU A 179 -1.52 14.72 -10.21
C LEU A 179 -0.07 14.25 -9.95
N VAL A 180 0.14 13.58 -8.82
CA VAL A 180 1.43 13.00 -8.42
C VAL A 180 1.44 11.50 -8.65
N SER A 181 0.48 10.79 -8.06
CA SER A 181 0.41 9.33 -8.04
C SER A 181 -1.03 8.87 -7.86
N VAL A 182 -1.33 7.65 -8.32
CA VAL A 182 -2.60 6.96 -8.10
C VAL A 182 -2.30 5.62 -7.43
N ALA A 183 -2.91 5.37 -6.28
CA ALA A 183 -2.75 4.12 -5.55
C ALA A 183 -4.08 3.62 -5.00
N ARG A 184 -4.20 2.29 -4.93
CA ARG A 184 -5.29 1.62 -4.21
C ARG A 184 -4.90 1.47 -2.75
N GLY A 185 -5.73 1.99 -1.86
CA GLY A 185 -5.69 1.71 -0.43
C GLY A 185 -6.51 0.49 -0.09
N GLU A 186 -6.16 -0.18 1.00
CA GLU A 186 -6.91 -1.29 1.57
C GLU A 186 -6.75 -1.31 3.09
N GLN A 187 -7.77 -1.80 3.79
CA GLN A 187 -7.76 -1.96 5.24
C GLN A 187 -8.71 -3.08 5.67
N ASP A 188 -8.17 -4.03 6.43
CA ASP A 188 -8.94 -5.14 7.01
C ASP A 188 -9.84 -4.67 8.17
N TYR A 189 -10.95 -5.37 8.36
CA TYR A 189 -11.87 -5.22 9.49
C TYR A 189 -12.46 -6.58 9.93
N PHE A 190 -12.90 -6.66 11.20
CA PHE A 190 -13.36 -7.92 11.82
C PHE A 190 -14.87 -7.97 12.13
N SER A 191 -15.53 -6.81 12.26
CA SER A 191 -16.98 -6.69 12.39
C SER A 191 -17.50 -5.54 11.51
N PRO A 192 -18.77 -5.57 11.05
CA PRO A 192 -19.36 -4.49 10.25
C PRO A 192 -19.26 -3.10 10.90
N ASP A 193 -19.31 -3.02 12.23
CA ASP A 193 -19.15 -1.77 12.99
C ASP A 193 -17.76 -1.13 12.81
N GLY A 194 -16.77 -1.92 12.38
CA GLY A 194 -15.42 -1.45 12.05
C GLY A 194 -15.28 -0.82 10.66
N ILE A 195 -16.31 -0.85 9.80
CA ILE A 195 -16.25 -0.31 8.43
C ILE A 195 -15.86 1.18 8.40
N PRO A 196 -16.39 2.09 9.23
CA PRO A 196 -15.99 3.50 9.21
C PRO A 196 -14.48 3.70 9.49
N THR A 197 -13.96 3.00 10.51
CA THR A 197 -12.52 3.00 10.83
C THR A 197 -11.69 2.40 9.69
N ALA A 198 -12.22 1.36 9.03
CA ALA A 198 -11.56 0.74 7.88
C ALA A 198 -11.52 1.67 6.66
N THR A 199 -12.55 2.47 6.42
CA THR A 199 -12.57 3.47 5.34
C THR A 199 -11.50 4.55 5.54
N GLU A 200 -11.32 5.05 6.76
CA GLU A 200 -10.22 5.99 7.05
C GLU A 200 -8.84 5.31 6.96
N GLY A 201 -8.69 4.10 7.49
CA GLY A 201 -7.45 3.33 7.34
C GLY A 201 -7.09 3.03 5.88
N CYS A 202 -8.08 2.76 5.03
CA CYS A 202 -7.92 2.58 3.58
C CYS A 202 -7.41 3.86 2.91
N ARG A 203 -7.95 5.03 3.26
CA ARG A 203 -7.48 6.34 2.79
C ARG A 203 -6.04 6.61 3.21
N SER A 204 -5.71 6.33 4.47
CA SER A 204 -4.36 6.44 5.02
C SER A 204 -3.36 5.50 4.36
N ASN A 205 -3.75 4.27 4.06
CA ASN A 205 -2.94 3.29 3.33
C ASN A 205 -2.59 3.80 1.91
N ALA A 206 -3.57 4.35 1.20
CA ALA A 206 -3.35 4.95 -0.12
C ALA A 206 -2.40 6.15 -0.06
N LEU A 207 -2.49 7.00 0.97
CA LEU A 207 -1.61 8.15 1.14
C LEU A 207 -0.13 7.73 1.16
N VAL A 208 0.21 6.76 2.01
CA VAL A 208 1.59 6.28 2.17
C VAL A 208 2.12 5.67 0.86
N ARG A 209 1.26 4.97 0.11
CA ARG A 209 1.61 4.38 -1.19
C ARG A 209 1.91 5.47 -2.22
N CYS A 210 1.07 6.50 -2.34
CA CYS A 210 1.31 7.64 -3.24
C CYS A 210 2.56 8.45 -2.83
N CYS A 211 2.85 8.59 -1.54
CA CYS A 211 4.03 9.30 -1.05
C CYS A 211 5.36 8.67 -1.50
N LYS A 212 5.37 7.38 -1.82
CA LYS A 212 6.57 6.70 -2.32
C LYS A 212 7.05 7.26 -3.65
N ASP A 213 6.14 7.67 -4.53
CA ASP A 213 6.50 8.23 -5.84
C ASP A 213 7.05 9.67 -5.73
N LEU A 214 6.87 10.33 -4.58
CA LEU A 214 7.57 11.57 -4.22
C LEU A 214 8.98 11.32 -3.63
N GLY A 215 9.36 10.06 -3.41
CA GLY A 215 10.63 9.66 -2.79
C GLY A 215 10.62 9.63 -1.25
N ILE A 216 9.53 10.01 -0.60
CA ILE A 216 9.41 10.08 0.86
C ILE A 216 9.66 8.70 1.47
N ALA A 217 10.58 8.62 2.44
CA ALA A 217 10.96 7.41 3.17
C ALA A 217 11.38 6.23 2.27
N SER A 218 11.85 6.52 1.04
CA SER A 218 12.21 5.51 0.02
C SER A 218 13.20 4.45 0.50
N GLU A 219 14.02 4.78 1.49
CA GLU A 219 14.95 3.90 2.21
C GLU A 219 14.27 2.68 2.86
N LEU A 220 13.02 2.80 3.30
CA LEU A 220 12.25 1.69 3.89
C LEU A 220 11.96 0.54 2.90
N TRP A 221 12.26 0.74 1.62
CA TRP A 221 12.19 -0.29 0.58
C TRP A 221 13.57 -0.74 0.05
N ASP A 222 14.69 -0.19 0.54
CA ASP A 222 16.03 -0.69 0.22
C ASP A 222 16.44 -1.85 1.16
N PRO A 223 16.65 -3.08 0.64
CA PRO A 223 17.12 -4.19 1.47
C PRO A 223 18.46 -3.94 2.17
N ARG A 224 19.34 -3.06 1.65
CA ARG A 224 20.61 -2.74 2.31
C ARG A 224 20.38 -1.84 3.52
N TRP A 225 19.59 -0.76 3.36
CA TRP A 225 19.16 0.09 4.47
C TRP A 225 18.42 -0.71 5.55
N ILE A 226 17.41 -1.51 5.19
CA ILE A 226 16.63 -2.33 6.13
C ILE A 226 17.52 -3.24 6.99
N ARG A 227 18.53 -3.89 6.40
CA ARG A 227 19.48 -4.74 7.15
C ARG A 227 20.32 -3.93 8.13
N LYS A 228 20.83 -2.76 7.73
CA LYS A 228 21.59 -1.86 8.60
C LYS A 228 20.73 -1.34 9.76
N PHE A 229 19.54 -0.83 9.45
CA PHE A 229 18.59 -0.34 10.45
C PHE A 229 18.26 -1.43 11.47
N LYS A 230 17.92 -2.64 11.02
CA LYS A 230 17.61 -3.76 11.92
C LYS A 230 18.75 -4.10 12.86
N ALA A 231 19.98 -4.20 12.35
CA ALA A 231 21.16 -4.48 13.16
C ALA A 231 21.43 -3.38 14.21
N GLN A 232 21.20 -2.11 13.85
CA GLN A 232 21.49 -0.96 14.70
C GLN A 232 20.40 -0.67 15.74
N TYR A 233 19.12 -0.68 15.34
CA TYR A 233 18.00 -0.16 16.16
C TYR A 233 17.02 -1.22 16.66
N THR A 234 17.08 -2.46 16.17
CA THR A 234 16.07 -3.50 16.50
C THR A 234 16.70 -4.75 17.11
N ARG A 235 15.88 -5.56 17.78
CA ARG A 235 16.27 -6.83 18.39
C ARG A 235 15.20 -7.89 18.13
N GLU A 236 15.62 -9.14 18.08
CA GLU A 236 14.70 -10.27 18.16
C GLU A 236 14.43 -10.59 19.63
N ALA A 237 13.16 -10.77 20.00
CA ALA A 237 12.74 -11.15 21.33
C ALA A 237 12.02 -12.51 21.27
N PHE A 238 12.39 -13.43 22.15
CA PHE A 238 11.62 -14.65 22.40
C PHE A 238 10.49 -14.33 23.37
N VAL A 239 9.26 -14.66 22.98
CA VAL A 239 8.06 -14.25 23.70
C VAL A 239 7.07 -15.39 23.84
N GLU A 240 6.30 -15.35 24.92
CA GLU A 240 5.18 -16.25 25.18
C GLU A 240 3.87 -15.45 25.18
N HIS A 241 2.83 -15.98 24.53
CA HIS A 241 1.50 -15.38 24.55
C HIS A 241 0.86 -15.54 25.94
N VAL A 242 0.43 -14.44 26.56
CA VAL A 242 -0.09 -14.43 27.93
C VAL A 242 -1.26 -15.41 28.11
N VAL A 243 -2.21 -15.42 27.18
CA VAL A 243 -3.40 -16.32 27.19
C VAL A 243 -3.07 -17.77 26.79
N ASN A 244 -2.73 -18.02 25.51
CA ASN A 244 -2.61 -19.38 24.96
C ASN A 244 -1.24 -20.06 25.15
N LYS A 245 -0.29 -19.43 25.86
CA LYS A 245 1.05 -19.97 26.19
C LYS A 245 1.92 -20.34 24.98
N ARG A 246 1.53 -19.92 23.76
CA ARG A 246 2.32 -20.16 22.54
C ARG A 246 3.61 -19.34 22.58
N LYS A 247 4.75 -20.01 22.46
CA LYS A 247 6.06 -19.38 22.31
C LYS A 247 6.34 -19.04 20.84
N THR A 248 6.94 -17.88 20.59
CA THR A 248 7.37 -17.44 19.26
C THR A 248 8.55 -16.47 19.39
N LYS A 249 9.19 -16.15 18.27
CA LYS A 249 10.15 -15.04 18.16
C LYS A 249 9.47 -13.87 17.44
N ILE A 250 9.68 -12.64 17.91
CA ILE A 250 9.20 -11.40 17.27
C ILE A 250 10.33 -10.39 17.13
N TRP A 251 10.12 -9.38 16.29
CA TRP A 251 10.96 -8.19 16.24
C TRP A 251 10.38 -7.06 17.11
N VAL A 252 11.25 -6.33 17.80
CA VAL A 252 10.94 -5.08 18.54
C VAL A 252 12.10 -4.09 18.37
N ARG A 253 11.88 -2.79 18.62
CA ARG A 253 13.00 -1.84 18.73
C ARG A 253 13.84 -2.15 19.99
N LYS A 254 15.07 -1.64 20.06
CA LYS A 254 16.00 -1.91 21.18
C LYS A 254 15.65 -1.12 22.45
N ASP A 255 15.13 0.08 22.27
CA ASP A 255 14.58 0.99 23.26
C ASP A 255 13.19 0.54 23.77
N ASP A 256 12.48 -0.30 23.01
CA ASP A 256 11.15 -0.80 23.36
C ASP A 256 11.12 -2.07 24.24
N THR A 257 10.04 -2.15 25.01
CA THR A 257 9.63 -3.34 25.77
C THR A 257 8.58 -4.16 25.02
N VAL A 258 8.53 -5.46 25.27
CA VAL A 258 7.53 -6.36 24.67
C VAL A 258 6.13 -6.05 25.24
N GLY A 259 5.23 -5.57 24.39
CA GLY A 259 3.84 -5.27 24.74
C GLY A 259 2.89 -6.49 24.72
N TYR A 260 1.74 -6.33 25.39
CA TYR A 260 0.63 -7.29 25.35
C TYR A 260 0.17 -7.57 23.90
N PRO A 261 -0.21 -8.82 23.52
CA PRO A 261 -0.47 -10.02 24.34
C PRO A 261 0.78 -10.86 24.65
N TRP A 262 1.97 -10.34 24.43
CA TRP A 262 3.22 -11.07 24.57
C TRP A 262 3.93 -10.75 25.89
N LYS A 263 4.67 -11.72 26.41
CA LYS A 263 5.61 -11.53 27.53
C LYS A 263 6.98 -12.05 27.13
N GLU A 264 8.01 -11.24 27.31
CA GLU A 264 9.39 -11.62 27.01
C GLU A 264 9.82 -12.79 27.91
N THR A 265 10.36 -13.84 27.29
CA THR A 265 10.78 -15.07 27.95
C THR A 265 12.30 -15.15 27.89
N LYS A 266 12.95 -15.07 29.05
CA LYS A 266 14.37 -15.43 29.17
C LYS A 266 14.47 -16.95 29.03
N PHE A 267 15.28 -17.40 28.08
CA PHE A 267 15.86 -18.75 28.08
C PHE A 267 17.10 -18.76 28.97
#